data_AF-A0A346QZB4-F1
#
_entry.id   AF-A0A346QZB4-F1
#
_cell.length_a   1.000
_cell.length_b   1.000
_cell.length_c   1.000
_cell.angle_alpha   90.00
_cell.angle_beta   90.00
_cell.angle_gamma   90.00
#
_symmetry.space_group_name_H-M   'P 1'
#
loop_
_entity.id
_entity.type
_entity.pdbx_description
1 polymer ?
#
loop_
_entity_poly.entity_id
_entity_poly.type
_entity_poly.pdbx_seq_one_letter_code
_entity_poly.pdbx_strand_id
1 'polypeptide(L)'
;MRHRVRAAARLAFLAAIATTISGSPSWAQADGRQYTPPDYVFSPDIPHDMVTHDVGAIGFQPFVDILAWDTFIALNWPVPRPITERGVPDRQNVIGGFLSGPGEGGGPTALPTGPTVWETFKDTNDIYLDPPVAPSSFDTPESIPPQCQSLAAEYPEAARRTLTMTSKFGELLTSIVQADGNRLVDQNGENVWYEVKLNRVYYDYVVDNKFYVSTNQSGKTIAFPASSNTTSQPGTVKVKAAWKMMGGTGSKQPDDPKKFYTTEALVLDPDTQVCSKQLLGLVGLHVVMKTEQLPQWMWATFEHVDNAPDQTAGPAAGQQYNFYNAACTSCTVNEPPAKSSQEPTQVMRVVPVDTVAAGDNTLYQAALVTLRADNVWQNYELVNAQWGASPTPIGTPNQPKYLANTTLETYLQDAAEPNGCINCHGKFAGQTDLDFQLTNAYPRASTTASQEVMELLSLPGVATPQ
;
A
#
# COMPACT_ATOMS: atom_id res chain seq x y z
N MET A 1 -43.03 61.14 -15.46
CA MET A 1 -42.09 61.17 -14.32
C MET A 1 -41.81 59.72 -13.94
N ARG A 2 -40.57 59.24 -14.12
CA ARG A 2 -40.04 57.92 -13.64
C ARG A 2 -40.72 56.67 -14.27
N HIS A 3 -40.08 55.66 -14.86
CA HIS A 3 -38.71 55.19 -14.93
C HIS A 3 -38.49 54.49 -16.29
N ARG A 4 -37.49 54.95 -17.05
CA ARG A 4 -36.70 54.09 -17.94
C ARG A 4 -35.41 53.75 -17.19
N VAL A 5 -34.81 52.62 -17.56
CA VAL A 5 -33.48 52.07 -17.19
C VAL A 5 -33.62 50.70 -16.49
N ARG A 6 -33.84 49.69 -17.33
CA ARG A 6 -33.34 48.32 -17.14
C ARG A 6 -32.13 48.20 -18.07
N ALA A 7 -30.91 48.18 -17.51
CA ALA A 7 -29.66 47.67 -18.11
C ALA A 7 -28.46 48.29 -17.37
N ALA A 8 -28.01 47.67 -16.27
CA ALA A 8 -26.66 47.76 -15.71
C ALA A 8 -26.67 47.07 -14.33
N ALA A 9 -26.62 45.73 -14.33
CA ALA A 9 -26.37 44.94 -13.12
C ALA A 9 -25.70 43.62 -13.49
N ARG A 10 -24.62 43.73 -14.28
CA ARG A 10 -23.58 42.72 -14.49
C ARG A 10 -22.30 43.55 -14.66
N LEU A 11 -21.22 43.17 -13.95
CA LEU A 11 -20.00 43.97 -13.65
C LEU A 11 -20.13 44.91 -12.45
N ALA A 12 -20.07 44.34 -11.24
CA ALA A 12 -19.41 44.95 -10.06
C ALA A 12 -19.48 43.97 -8.88
N PHE A 13 -18.77 42.85 -8.97
CA PHE A 13 -18.38 42.05 -7.79
C PHE A 13 -17.07 41.32 -8.12
N LEU A 14 -16.06 42.12 -8.48
CA LEU A 14 -14.67 41.71 -8.73
C LEU A 14 -13.78 42.90 -8.32
N ALA A 15 -13.88 43.28 -7.04
CA ALA A 15 -12.90 44.13 -6.35
C ALA A 15 -13.29 44.19 -4.87
N ALA A 16 -12.32 44.00 -3.99
CA ALA A 16 -12.41 44.00 -2.52
C ALA A 16 -12.91 42.70 -1.89
N ILE A 17 -12.03 41.70 -1.79
CA ILE A 17 -11.45 41.22 -0.52
C ILE A 17 -10.00 40.82 -0.86
N ALA A 18 -9.12 41.82 -0.86
CA ALA A 18 -7.69 41.61 -0.69
C ALA A 18 -7.35 42.22 0.68
N THR A 19 -7.90 41.63 1.73
CA THR A 19 -7.37 41.79 3.08
C THR A 19 -6.40 40.66 3.30
N THR A 20 -5.13 41.04 3.34
CA THR A 20 -4.01 40.25 3.85
C THR A 20 -4.39 39.52 5.13
N ILE A 21 -4.67 38.21 5.03
CA ILE A 21 -4.56 37.31 6.18
C ILE A 21 -3.07 37.00 6.30
N SER A 22 -2.32 37.94 6.86
CA SER A 22 -1.02 37.66 7.45
C SER A 22 -1.26 37.05 8.83
N GLY A 23 -1.64 35.77 8.81
CA GLY A 23 -1.83 34.95 9.99
C GLY A 23 -1.78 33.51 9.54
N SER A 24 -0.68 32.82 9.85
CA SER A 24 -0.57 31.38 9.71
C SER A 24 -1.84 30.75 10.32
N PRO A 25 -2.57 29.86 9.63
CA PRO A 25 -3.70 29.20 10.25
C PRO A 25 -3.19 28.51 11.52
N SER A 26 -3.73 28.90 12.67
CA SER A 26 -3.51 28.15 13.90
C SER A 26 -4.22 26.81 13.70
N TRP A 27 -3.47 25.78 13.31
CA TRP A 27 -3.94 24.40 13.29
C TRP A 27 -4.43 24.08 14.71
N ALA A 28 -5.73 24.09 14.94
CA ALA A 28 -6.29 23.69 16.22
C ALA A 28 -6.08 22.17 16.37
N GLN A 29 -4.94 21.80 16.96
CA GLN A 29 -4.52 20.43 17.25
C GLN A 29 -5.31 19.90 18.45
N ALA A 30 -6.55 19.47 18.24
CA ALA A 30 -7.20 18.58 19.19
C ALA A 30 -6.83 17.13 18.82
N ASP A 31 -6.18 16.40 19.74
CA ASP A 31 -5.83 14.97 19.63
C ASP A 31 -4.99 14.55 18.41
N GLY A 32 -4.26 15.50 17.80
CA GLY A 32 -3.39 15.26 16.64
C GLY A 32 -4.10 15.39 15.28
N ARG A 33 -5.38 15.74 15.25
CA ARG A 33 -6.14 15.94 14.00
C ARG A 33 -5.70 17.20 13.24
N GLN A 34 -5.75 17.16 11.91
CA GLN A 34 -5.40 18.27 11.01
C GLN A 34 -6.58 18.70 10.17
N TYR A 35 -7.02 19.95 10.38
CA TYR A 35 -8.05 20.56 9.58
C TYR A 35 -7.46 21.21 8.33
N THR A 36 -7.86 20.72 7.15
CA THR A 36 -7.48 21.23 5.82
C THR A 36 -8.70 21.92 5.18
N PRO A 37 -8.74 23.26 5.17
CA PRO A 37 -9.87 24.00 4.60
C PRO A 37 -10.10 23.66 3.11
N PRO A 38 -11.36 23.60 2.63
CA PRO A 38 -12.56 24.00 3.36
C PRO A 38 -13.14 22.94 4.33
N ASP A 39 -12.88 21.63 4.18
CA ASP A 39 -13.75 20.62 4.83
C ASP A 39 -13.08 19.33 5.33
N TYR A 40 -11.78 19.08 5.12
CA TYR A 40 -11.17 17.80 5.48
C TYR A 40 -10.50 17.82 6.86
N VAL A 41 -10.59 16.71 7.58
CA VAL A 41 -9.90 16.50 8.86
C VAL A 41 -9.10 15.21 8.77
N PHE A 42 -7.78 15.32 8.57
CA PHE A 42 -6.90 14.17 8.65
C PHE A 42 -6.69 13.75 10.11
N SER A 43 -6.67 12.44 10.33
CA SER A 43 -6.57 11.84 11.67
C SER A 43 -5.39 10.86 11.72
N PRO A 44 -4.59 10.87 12.81
CA PRO A 44 -3.62 9.81 13.06
C PRO A 44 -4.27 8.48 13.48
N ASP A 45 -5.56 8.50 13.84
CA ASP A 45 -6.29 7.33 14.30
C ASP A 45 -6.82 6.52 13.12
N ILE A 46 -6.48 5.23 13.09
CA ILE A 46 -7.09 4.28 12.15
C ILE A 46 -8.60 4.22 12.46
N PRO A 47 -9.47 4.56 11.49
CA PRO A 47 -10.91 4.52 11.69
C PRO A 47 -11.37 3.09 12.02
N HIS A 48 -12.32 2.92 12.94
CA HIS A 48 -12.80 1.57 13.31
C HIS A 48 -13.79 0.99 12.30
N ASP A 49 -14.51 1.82 11.56
CA ASP A 49 -15.41 1.36 10.50
C ASP A 49 -15.85 2.55 9.64
N MET A 50 -16.56 2.26 8.55
CA MET A 50 -17.22 3.28 7.75
C MET A 50 -18.19 4.11 8.60
N VAL A 51 -18.21 5.42 8.38
CA VAL A 51 -19.23 6.33 8.91
C VAL A 51 -20.36 6.43 7.88
N THR A 52 -21.28 5.47 7.92
CA THR A 52 -22.40 5.40 6.97
C THR A 52 -23.58 6.23 7.47
N HIS A 53 -24.28 6.87 6.53
CA HIS A 53 -25.68 7.28 6.72
C HIS A 53 -26.55 6.21 6.03
N ASP A 54 -27.81 6.00 6.44
CA ASP A 54 -28.71 4.96 5.89
C ASP A 54 -28.80 4.99 4.34
N VAL A 55 -27.84 4.35 3.66
CA VAL A 55 -27.70 4.29 2.21
C VAL A 55 -27.66 2.83 1.79
N GLY A 56 -28.43 2.46 0.76
CA GLY A 56 -28.37 1.10 0.19
C GLY A 56 -27.00 0.81 -0.44
N ALA A 57 -26.75 -0.45 -0.80
CA ALA A 57 -25.43 -0.93 -1.28
C ALA A 57 -24.84 -0.17 -2.50
N ILE A 58 -25.66 0.46 -3.36
CA ILE A 58 -25.18 1.28 -4.50
C ILE A 58 -24.60 2.63 -4.02
N GLY A 59 -25.00 3.11 -2.84
CA GLY A 59 -24.45 4.31 -2.21
C GLY A 59 -23.29 4.03 -1.26
N PHE A 60 -22.85 2.77 -1.11
CA PHE A 60 -21.84 2.39 -0.12
C PHE A 60 -20.40 2.64 -0.57
N GLN A 61 -20.11 2.58 -1.88
CA GLN A 61 -18.74 2.68 -2.41
C GLN A 61 -17.99 3.94 -1.95
N PRO A 62 -18.57 5.16 -2.01
CA PRO A 62 -17.89 6.36 -1.51
C PRO A 62 -17.51 6.26 -0.02
N PHE A 63 -18.30 5.57 0.82
CA PHE A 63 -17.97 5.40 2.23
C PHE A 63 -16.83 4.40 2.46
N VAL A 64 -16.74 3.37 1.60
CA VAL A 64 -15.62 2.42 1.61
C VAL A 64 -14.34 3.10 1.12
N ASP A 65 -14.44 3.96 0.09
CA ASP A 65 -13.31 4.73 -0.45
C ASP A 65 -12.81 5.77 0.58
N ILE A 66 -13.72 6.46 1.29
CA ILE A 66 -13.37 7.33 2.43
C ILE A 66 -12.70 6.51 3.54
N LEU A 67 -13.24 5.35 3.92
CA LEU A 67 -12.60 4.49 4.92
C LEU A 67 -11.19 4.08 4.48
N ALA A 68 -11.01 3.74 3.20
CA ALA A 68 -9.72 3.38 2.64
C ALA A 68 -8.72 4.53 2.73
N TRP A 69 -9.11 5.74 2.30
CA TRP A 69 -8.27 6.92 2.37
C TRP A 69 -7.95 7.32 3.82
N ASP A 70 -8.92 7.36 4.72
CA ASP A 70 -8.69 7.70 6.13
C ASP A 70 -7.75 6.68 6.80
N THR A 71 -7.89 5.39 6.45
CA THR A 71 -6.96 4.34 6.89
C THR A 71 -5.57 4.55 6.31
N PHE A 72 -5.46 4.89 5.01
CA PHE A 72 -4.18 5.22 4.38
C PHE A 72 -3.48 6.40 5.06
N ILE A 73 -4.23 7.46 5.38
CA ILE A 73 -3.71 8.64 6.09
C ILE A 73 -3.18 8.24 7.47
N ALA A 74 -3.95 7.50 8.26
CA ALA A 74 -3.55 7.08 9.60
C ALA A 74 -2.34 6.13 9.58
N LEU A 75 -2.29 5.20 8.63
CA LEU A 75 -1.17 4.26 8.47
C LEU A 75 0.13 4.97 8.03
N ASN A 76 0.01 6.01 7.22
CA ASN A 76 1.15 6.79 6.71
C ASN A 76 1.49 8.00 7.59
N TRP A 77 0.92 8.06 8.80
CA TRP A 77 1.30 9.07 9.79
C TRP A 77 2.73 8.81 10.31
N PRO A 78 3.51 9.85 10.66
CA PRO A 78 4.76 9.67 11.40
C PRO A 78 4.60 8.84 12.67
N VAL A 79 5.68 8.21 13.12
CA VAL A 79 5.79 7.63 14.47
C VAL A 79 6.71 8.45 15.39
N PRO A 80 6.54 8.36 16.72
CA PRO A 80 7.41 9.05 17.66
C PRO A 80 8.88 8.64 17.53
N ARG A 81 9.78 9.58 17.84
CA ARG A 81 11.22 9.31 17.99
C ARG A 81 11.66 9.58 19.43
N PRO A 82 12.24 8.60 20.14
CA PRO A 82 12.47 7.21 19.73
C PRO A 82 11.15 6.41 19.62
N ILE A 83 11.17 5.33 18.82
CA ILE A 83 10.05 4.39 18.71
C ILE A 83 10.02 3.55 19.99
N THR A 84 9.14 3.87 20.93
CA THR A 84 8.95 3.12 22.17
C THR A 84 7.84 2.08 22.07
N GLU A 85 6.88 2.32 21.19
CA GLU A 85 5.75 1.42 20.92
C GLU A 85 5.50 1.40 19.42
N ARG A 86 5.44 0.19 18.85
CA ARG A 86 5.19 -0.02 17.44
C ARG A 86 3.69 0.10 17.14
N GLY A 87 3.37 0.67 15.98
CA GLY A 87 2.00 0.90 15.52
C GLY A 87 1.31 2.14 16.13
N VAL A 88 2.07 3.03 16.78
CA VAL A 88 1.54 4.24 17.43
C VAL A 88 1.95 5.49 16.63
N PRO A 89 0.98 6.33 16.22
CA PRO A 89 1.28 7.57 15.49
C PRO A 89 1.85 8.66 16.40
N ASP A 90 2.67 9.52 15.83
CA ASP A 90 3.11 10.76 16.45
C ASP A 90 2.04 11.85 16.31
N ARG A 91 1.26 12.02 17.38
CA ARG A 91 0.19 13.02 17.46
C ARG A 91 0.69 14.46 17.53
N GLN A 92 2.00 14.69 17.70
CA GLN A 92 2.57 16.04 17.70
C GLN A 92 2.92 16.52 16.29
N ASN A 93 2.81 15.64 15.29
CA ASN A 93 3.26 15.88 13.93
C ASN A 93 2.16 15.66 12.90
N VAL A 94 2.49 15.97 11.65
CA VAL A 94 1.52 16.00 10.55
C VAL A 94 1.77 14.91 9.53
N ILE A 95 0.73 14.48 8.81
CA ILE A 95 0.94 13.51 7.74
C ILE A 95 1.89 14.08 6.70
N GLY A 96 2.90 13.29 6.36
CA GLY A 96 3.95 13.69 5.45
C GLY A 96 4.92 14.72 6.03
N GLY A 97 4.90 15.11 7.32
CA GLY A 97 5.71 16.24 7.75
C GLY A 97 5.90 16.51 9.25
N PHE A 98 7.02 17.14 9.58
CA PHE A 98 7.12 18.01 10.75
C PHE A 98 6.83 19.46 10.34
N LEU A 99 6.25 20.25 11.24
CA LEU A 99 6.04 21.69 11.01
C LEU A 99 7.35 22.50 11.13
N SER A 100 8.46 21.88 11.59
CA SER A 100 9.78 22.52 11.75
C SER A 100 10.95 21.51 11.83
N GLY A 101 11.91 21.52 10.88
CA GLY A 101 13.18 20.76 10.90
C GLY A 101 13.78 20.53 9.49
N PRO A 102 14.98 19.94 9.28
CA PRO A 102 15.51 19.51 7.95
C PRO A 102 15.20 18.02 7.60
N GLY A 103 14.84 17.71 6.34
CA GLY A 103 14.04 16.52 5.98
C GLY A 103 14.57 15.44 5.06
N GLU A 104 13.86 14.30 5.05
CA GLU A 104 13.96 13.28 4.01
C GLU A 104 13.45 13.83 2.66
N GLY A 105 13.96 13.32 1.53
CA GLY A 105 13.64 13.83 0.18
C GLY A 105 14.52 14.97 -0.34
N GLY A 106 15.63 15.29 0.34
CA GLY A 106 16.66 16.20 -0.20
C GLY A 106 16.25 17.67 -0.32
N GLY A 107 15.25 18.10 0.47
CA GLY A 107 14.85 19.51 0.61
C GLY A 107 14.94 19.98 2.07
N PRO A 108 15.44 21.19 2.35
CA PRO A 108 15.47 21.74 3.71
C PRO A 108 14.06 22.21 4.15
N THR A 109 13.24 21.32 4.74
CA THR A 109 12.19 21.61 5.79
C THR A 109 11.43 20.37 6.38
N ALA A 110 12.01 19.17 6.43
CA ALA A 110 11.59 17.99 7.25
C ALA A 110 10.18 17.45 7.25
N LEU A 111 9.93 16.53 6.31
CA LEU A 111 9.41 15.20 6.65
C LEU A 111 9.98 14.65 7.98
N PRO A 112 9.20 13.89 8.77
CA PRO A 112 9.76 13.03 9.78
C PRO A 112 10.89 12.25 9.15
N THR A 113 12.08 12.33 9.76
CA THR A 113 13.01 11.27 9.47
C THR A 113 12.35 10.00 9.99
N GLY A 114 12.45 8.87 9.30
CA GLY A 114 12.01 7.57 9.79
C GLY A 114 10.56 7.17 9.49
N PRO A 115 10.16 6.00 10.00
CA PRO A 115 9.04 5.25 9.46
C PRO A 115 7.68 5.90 9.74
N THR A 116 6.70 5.53 8.94
CA THR A 116 5.28 5.72 9.23
C THR A 116 4.73 4.58 10.10
N VAL A 117 3.51 4.74 10.61
CA VAL A 117 2.86 3.78 11.53
C VAL A 117 2.93 2.36 11.01
N TRP A 118 2.53 2.11 9.75
CA TRP A 118 2.48 0.75 9.22
C TRP A 118 3.86 0.11 9.07
N GLU A 119 4.91 0.90 8.85
CA GLU A 119 6.28 0.40 8.72
C GLU A 119 6.83 -0.12 10.06
N THR A 120 6.19 0.28 11.15
CA THR A 120 6.47 -0.26 12.49
C THR A 120 5.59 -1.46 12.83
N PHE A 121 4.73 -1.95 11.94
CA PHE A 121 4.02 -3.22 12.18
C PHE A 121 4.96 -4.42 12.05
N LYS A 122 4.56 -5.60 12.57
CA LYS A 122 5.42 -6.80 12.56
C LYS A 122 5.56 -7.35 11.15
N ASP A 123 6.78 -7.62 10.71
CA ASP A 123 7.03 -8.29 9.43
C ASP A 123 6.53 -9.74 9.48
N THR A 124 5.91 -10.21 8.41
CA THR A 124 5.45 -11.61 8.32
C THR A 124 6.59 -12.63 8.52
N ASN A 125 7.80 -12.32 8.05
CA ASN A 125 8.96 -13.19 8.17
C ASN A 125 9.44 -13.33 9.62
N ASP A 126 9.08 -12.40 10.50
CA ASP A 126 9.36 -12.46 11.94
C ASP A 126 8.24 -13.13 12.74
N ILE A 127 7.15 -13.57 12.10
CA ILE A 127 6.03 -14.29 12.72
C ILE A 127 6.11 -15.78 12.39
N TYR A 128 6.31 -16.11 11.12
CA TYR A 128 6.25 -17.48 10.62
C TYR A 128 7.66 -18.05 10.40
N LEU A 129 8.29 -18.46 11.50
CA LEU A 129 9.69 -18.88 11.55
C LEU A 129 9.87 -20.38 11.18
N ASP A 130 11.03 -20.71 10.61
CA ASP A 130 11.51 -22.10 10.43
C ASP A 130 12.82 -22.31 11.22
N PRO A 131 12.85 -23.20 12.24
CA PRO A 131 11.75 -24.02 12.75
C PRO A 131 10.63 -23.19 13.41
N PRO A 132 9.39 -23.74 13.48
CA PRO A 132 8.24 -23.03 14.04
C PRO A 132 8.39 -22.85 15.57
N VAL A 133 8.89 -21.69 15.97
CA VAL A 133 9.05 -21.26 17.36
C VAL A 133 8.20 -20.02 17.62
N ALA A 134 7.95 -19.73 18.90
CA ALA A 134 7.26 -18.50 19.27
C ALA A 134 8.04 -17.28 18.74
N PRO A 135 7.39 -16.36 17.99
CA PRO A 135 8.08 -15.18 17.47
C PRO A 135 8.46 -14.23 18.60
N SER A 136 9.42 -13.34 18.33
CA SER A 136 9.76 -12.25 19.25
C SER A 136 8.56 -11.32 19.46
N SER A 137 8.54 -10.56 20.57
CA SER A 137 7.43 -9.65 20.88
C SER A 137 7.18 -8.67 19.73
N PHE A 138 5.96 -8.16 19.64
CA PHE A 138 5.56 -7.22 18.59
C PHE A 138 6.50 -6.01 18.48
N ASP A 139 6.92 -5.46 19.62
CA ASP A 139 7.79 -4.28 19.72
C ASP A 139 9.28 -4.58 19.53
N THR A 140 9.67 -5.85 19.38
CA THR A 140 11.06 -6.20 19.06
C THR A 140 11.40 -5.75 17.63
N PRO A 141 12.54 -5.07 17.40
CA PRO A 141 13.02 -4.74 16.06
C PRO A 141 13.11 -5.96 15.15
N GLU A 142 13.07 -5.71 13.85
CA GLU A 142 13.03 -6.78 12.86
C GLU A 142 14.33 -7.58 12.81
N SER A 143 14.22 -8.88 12.51
CA SER A 143 15.39 -9.73 12.37
C SER A 143 16.21 -9.32 11.15
N ILE A 144 17.53 -9.18 11.33
CA ILE A 144 18.45 -8.84 10.25
C ILE A 144 19.14 -10.13 9.77
N PRO A 145 19.04 -10.48 8.48
CA PRO A 145 19.74 -11.62 7.90
C PRO A 145 21.26 -11.55 8.17
N PRO A 146 21.94 -12.68 8.44
CA PRO A 146 23.38 -12.72 8.69
C PRO A 146 24.23 -11.96 7.65
N GLN A 147 23.86 -12.07 6.37
CA GLN A 147 24.48 -11.44 5.21
C GLN A 147 24.44 -9.91 5.30
N CYS A 148 23.46 -9.35 6.00
CA CYS A 148 23.27 -7.91 6.17
C CYS A 148 23.85 -7.36 7.48
N GLN A 149 24.33 -8.20 8.41
CA GLN A 149 24.72 -7.76 9.75
C GLN A 149 25.84 -6.70 9.75
N SER A 150 26.86 -6.88 8.91
CA SER A 150 27.95 -5.90 8.79
C SER A 150 27.43 -4.54 8.31
N LEU A 151 26.55 -4.56 7.32
CA LEU A 151 25.98 -3.35 6.72
C LEU A 151 24.98 -2.69 7.66
N ALA A 152 24.26 -3.48 8.45
CA ALA A 152 23.35 -2.98 9.48
C ALA A 152 24.09 -2.26 10.61
N ALA A 153 25.28 -2.74 11.01
CA ALA A 153 26.12 -2.05 11.98
C ALA A 153 26.63 -0.70 11.46
N GLU A 154 26.89 -0.60 10.16
CA GLU A 154 27.30 0.64 9.49
C GLU A 154 26.13 1.61 9.27
N TYR A 155 24.94 1.08 8.96
CA TYR A 155 23.74 1.84 8.60
C TYR A 155 22.51 1.44 9.43
N PRO A 156 22.46 1.79 10.73
CA PRO A 156 21.41 1.33 11.64
C PRO A 156 20.00 1.85 11.30
N GLU A 157 19.88 3.02 10.68
CA GLU A 157 18.55 3.52 10.23
C GLU A 157 18.01 2.69 9.06
N ALA A 158 18.86 2.36 8.08
CA ALA A 158 18.49 1.51 6.95
C ALA A 158 18.19 0.06 7.41
N ALA A 159 18.91 -0.43 8.41
CA ALA A 159 18.72 -1.77 8.98
C ALA A 159 17.33 -2.01 9.60
N ARG A 160 16.59 -0.93 9.93
CA ARG A 160 15.21 -1.03 10.43
C ARG A 160 14.25 -1.64 9.41
N ARG A 161 14.63 -1.64 8.13
CA ARG A 161 13.92 -2.32 7.05
C ARG A 161 14.93 -3.13 6.24
N THR A 162 14.82 -4.46 6.31
CA THR A 162 15.59 -5.35 5.44
C THR A 162 14.64 -6.12 4.52
N LEU A 163 14.68 -5.83 3.22
CA LEU A 163 13.85 -6.49 2.22
C LEU A 163 14.59 -7.69 1.59
N THR A 164 13.88 -8.81 1.48
CA THR A 164 14.40 -10.07 0.91
C THR A 164 13.52 -10.61 -0.22
N MET A 165 12.33 -10.03 -0.46
CA MET A 165 11.35 -10.55 -1.42
C MET A 165 11.28 -9.71 -2.69
N THR A 166 11.62 -10.32 -3.82
CA THR A 166 11.41 -9.75 -5.18
C THR A 166 10.13 -10.28 -5.84
N SER A 167 9.41 -11.18 -5.17
CA SER A 167 8.16 -11.78 -5.67
C SER A 167 6.99 -11.50 -4.74
N LYS A 168 5.81 -11.33 -5.34
CA LYS A 168 4.57 -10.92 -4.66
C LYS A 168 3.98 -11.96 -3.73
N PHE A 169 4.39 -13.22 -3.85
CA PHE A 169 3.84 -14.33 -3.07
C PHE A 169 4.73 -14.73 -1.90
N GLY A 170 5.91 -14.11 -1.73
CA GLY A 170 6.86 -14.52 -0.71
C GLY A 170 7.16 -16.01 -0.77
N GLU A 171 7.76 -16.55 0.28
CA GLU A 171 8.07 -17.98 0.35
C GLU A 171 6.85 -18.91 0.31
N LEU A 172 5.60 -18.43 0.33
CA LEU A 172 4.34 -19.18 0.49
C LEU A 172 4.15 -20.42 -0.43
N LEU A 173 5.01 -20.56 -1.44
CA LEU A 173 5.06 -21.64 -2.41
C LEU A 173 6.47 -22.23 -2.49
N THR A 174 7.08 -22.54 -1.34
CA THR A 174 8.50 -22.92 -1.11
C THR A 174 9.09 -24.08 -1.94
N SER A 175 8.37 -24.62 -2.91
CA SER A 175 8.93 -25.60 -3.85
C SER A 175 8.47 -25.41 -5.29
N ILE A 176 7.98 -24.22 -5.66
CA ILE A 176 7.57 -23.95 -7.05
C ILE A 176 8.23 -22.65 -7.49
N VAL A 177 9.55 -22.73 -7.71
CA VAL A 177 10.41 -21.84 -8.51
C VAL A 177 10.04 -20.35 -8.47
N GLN A 178 10.50 -19.67 -7.41
CA GLN A 178 10.20 -18.25 -7.21
C GLN A 178 11.40 -17.42 -6.75
N ALA A 179 12.56 -17.69 -7.36
CA ALA A 179 13.49 -16.60 -7.62
C ALA A 179 12.97 -15.66 -8.74
N ASP A 180 12.21 -16.19 -9.72
CA ASP A 180 11.90 -15.43 -10.95
C ASP A 180 10.41 -15.35 -11.35
N GLY A 181 9.48 -15.98 -10.60
CA GLY A 181 8.18 -16.40 -11.13
C GLY A 181 7.11 -15.32 -11.43
N ASN A 182 7.45 -14.03 -11.44
CA ASN A 182 6.71 -12.87 -11.96
C ASN A 182 7.35 -11.58 -11.42
N ARG A 183 8.67 -11.44 -11.56
CA ARG A 183 9.39 -10.23 -11.13
C ARG A 183 8.83 -9.01 -11.87
N LEU A 184 8.79 -7.87 -11.20
CA LEU A 184 8.49 -6.58 -11.83
C LEU A 184 9.81 -5.81 -11.89
N VAL A 185 10.24 -5.44 -13.10
CA VAL A 185 11.50 -4.75 -13.34
C VAL A 185 11.19 -3.34 -13.84
N ASP A 186 11.76 -2.33 -13.18
CA ASP A 186 11.55 -0.92 -13.52
C ASP A 186 12.32 -0.48 -14.77
N GLN A 187 12.14 0.78 -15.21
CA GLN A 187 12.86 1.30 -16.39
C GLN A 187 14.37 1.50 -16.19
N ASN A 188 14.90 1.34 -14.98
CA ASN A 188 16.33 1.27 -14.71
C ASN A 188 16.90 -0.14 -14.87
N GLY A 189 16.05 -1.17 -14.91
CA GLY A 189 16.46 -2.58 -14.91
C GLY A 189 16.61 -3.14 -13.50
N GLU A 190 15.93 -2.53 -12.53
CA GLU A 190 15.97 -2.92 -11.13
C GLU A 190 14.68 -3.62 -10.71
N ASN A 191 14.81 -4.60 -9.82
CA ASN A 191 13.67 -5.31 -9.26
C ASN A 191 12.83 -4.42 -8.34
N VAL A 192 11.51 -4.61 -8.40
CA VAL A 192 10.58 -4.16 -7.36
C VAL A 192 10.62 -5.14 -6.19
N TRP A 193 10.67 -4.59 -4.98
CA TRP A 193 10.74 -5.30 -3.72
C TRP A 193 9.43 -5.23 -2.97
N TYR A 194 9.09 -6.30 -2.25
CA TYR A 194 7.82 -6.39 -1.53
C TYR A 194 8.05 -6.66 -0.04
N GLU A 195 7.12 -6.18 0.78
CA GLU A 195 7.02 -6.54 2.19
C GLU A 195 5.56 -6.66 2.61
N VAL A 196 5.31 -7.46 3.65
CA VAL A 196 3.99 -7.57 4.29
C VAL A 196 4.15 -7.29 5.78
N LYS A 197 3.43 -6.28 6.25
CA LYS A 197 3.42 -5.88 7.66
C LYS A 197 2.04 -6.08 8.28
N LEU A 198 2.04 -6.57 9.52
CA LEU A 198 0.86 -7.04 10.25
C LEU A 198 0.73 -6.28 11.57
N ASN A 199 -0.42 -5.64 11.80
CA ASN A 199 -0.62 -4.83 12.99
C ASN A 199 -0.66 -5.67 14.28
N ARG A 200 -0.63 -4.99 15.44
CA ARG A 200 -0.62 -5.67 16.75
C ARG A 200 -1.79 -6.63 16.93
N VAL A 201 -2.99 -6.23 16.50
CA VAL A 201 -4.20 -7.06 16.57
C VAL A 201 -4.04 -8.37 15.77
N TYR A 202 -3.46 -8.29 14.57
CA TYR A 202 -3.13 -9.48 13.78
C TYR A 202 -2.13 -10.36 14.52
N TYR A 203 -1.01 -9.77 14.98
CA TYR A 203 0.07 -10.49 15.64
C TYR A 203 -0.41 -11.21 16.91
N ASP A 204 -1.11 -10.51 17.80
CA ASP A 204 -1.61 -11.06 19.06
C ASP A 204 -2.56 -12.24 18.79
N TYR A 205 -3.49 -12.09 17.82
CA TYR A 205 -4.38 -13.18 17.43
C TYR A 205 -3.62 -14.43 16.96
N VAL A 206 -2.57 -14.27 16.15
CA VAL A 206 -1.75 -15.39 15.67
C VAL A 206 -0.93 -16.02 16.80
N VAL A 207 -0.32 -15.21 17.67
CA VAL A 207 0.54 -15.69 18.75
C VAL A 207 -0.26 -16.37 19.85
N ASP A 208 -1.36 -15.77 20.30
CA ASP A 208 -2.21 -16.30 21.37
C ASP A 208 -2.82 -17.66 21.00
N ASN A 209 -3.21 -17.81 19.73
CA ASN A 209 -3.74 -19.07 19.20
C ASN A 209 -2.65 -20.03 18.72
N LYS A 210 -1.38 -19.60 18.73
CA LYS A 210 -0.23 -20.35 18.19
C LYS A 210 -0.39 -20.74 16.72
N PHE A 211 -1.09 -19.92 15.94
CA PHE A 211 -1.31 -20.13 14.51
C PHE A 211 -0.05 -19.86 13.67
N TYR A 212 1.04 -19.37 14.26
CA TYR A 212 2.36 -19.38 13.63
C TYR A 212 2.91 -20.81 13.42
N VAL A 213 2.29 -21.83 14.01
CA VAL A 213 2.51 -23.25 13.72
C VAL A 213 1.32 -23.80 12.92
N SER A 214 1.57 -24.35 11.73
CA SER A 214 0.51 -24.73 10.78
C SER A 214 -0.43 -25.81 11.35
N THR A 215 0.10 -26.76 12.12
CA THR A 215 -0.67 -27.86 12.70
C THR A 215 -1.70 -27.40 13.73
N ASN A 216 -1.52 -26.22 14.32
CA ASN A 216 -2.49 -25.63 15.26
C ASN A 216 -3.70 -24.99 14.57
N GLN A 217 -3.62 -24.76 13.24
CA GLN A 217 -4.71 -24.18 12.45
C GLN A 217 -5.75 -25.24 12.03
N SER A 218 -5.33 -26.50 11.89
CA SER A 218 -6.18 -27.57 11.38
C SER A 218 -7.44 -27.80 12.24
N GLY A 219 -8.61 -27.82 11.59
CA GLY A 219 -9.90 -28.00 12.24
C GLY A 219 -10.37 -26.81 13.09
N LYS A 220 -9.68 -25.66 13.02
CA LYS A 220 -10.08 -24.42 13.69
C LYS A 220 -10.89 -23.54 12.77
N THR A 221 -11.90 -22.88 13.33
CA THR A 221 -12.53 -21.73 12.69
C THR A 221 -11.64 -20.53 12.91
N ILE A 222 -10.95 -20.12 11.86
CA ILE A 222 -10.16 -18.88 11.86
C ILE A 222 -11.12 -17.72 11.58
N ALA A 223 -11.12 -16.73 12.46
CA ALA A 223 -11.84 -15.47 12.28
C ALA A 223 -11.06 -14.36 12.98
N PHE A 224 -10.34 -13.57 12.19
CA PHE A 224 -9.56 -12.44 12.70
C PHE A 224 -10.47 -11.41 13.38
N PRO A 225 -9.96 -10.68 14.40
CA PRO A 225 -10.69 -9.61 15.06
C PRO A 225 -11.13 -8.50 14.10
N ALA A 226 -12.42 -8.17 14.12
CA ALA A 226 -12.98 -7.03 13.40
C ALA A 226 -12.99 -5.79 14.30
N SER A 227 -12.74 -4.64 13.70
CA SER A 227 -12.97 -3.34 14.34
C SER A 227 -14.46 -2.98 14.37
N SER A 228 -14.85 -2.09 15.30
CA SER A 228 -16.23 -1.60 15.41
C SER A 228 -16.29 -0.20 15.98
N ASN A 229 -17.08 0.67 15.35
CA ASN A 229 -17.40 2.00 15.86
C ASN A 229 -18.17 1.95 17.19
N THR A 230 -18.93 0.88 17.45
CA THR A 230 -19.76 0.73 18.66
C THR A 230 -18.93 0.36 19.88
N THR A 231 -17.95 -0.53 19.71
CA THR A 231 -17.12 -1.02 20.81
C THR A 231 -15.76 -0.32 20.91
N SER A 232 -15.44 0.54 19.93
CA SER A 232 -14.12 1.19 19.77
C SER A 232 -12.96 0.19 19.76
N GLN A 233 -13.22 -1.04 19.29
CA GLN A 233 -12.21 -2.09 19.23
C GLN A 233 -11.35 -1.90 17.97
N PRO A 234 -10.00 -1.96 18.07
CA PRO A 234 -9.15 -1.94 16.89
C PRO A 234 -9.30 -3.26 16.11
N GLY A 235 -9.16 -3.16 14.80
CA GLY A 235 -9.36 -4.29 13.89
C GLY A 235 -8.03 -4.86 13.42
N THR A 236 -8.11 -6.03 12.80
CA THR A 236 -6.99 -6.59 12.07
C THR A 236 -6.69 -5.75 10.83
N VAL A 237 -5.43 -5.32 10.69
CA VAL A 237 -4.93 -4.57 9.54
C VAL A 237 -3.67 -5.24 9.00
N LYS A 238 -3.64 -5.40 7.68
CA LYS A 238 -2.50 -5.92 6.92
C LYS A 238 -2.12 -4.92 5.83
N VAL A 239 -0.83 -4.67 5.71
CA VAL A 239 -0.27 -3.81 4.66
C VAL A 239 0.69 -4.63 3.82
N LYS A 240 0.55 -4.53 2.49
CA LYS A 240 1.54 -5.08 1.55
C LYS A 240 2.06 -3.96 0.67
N ALA A 241 3.36 -3.76 0.67
CA ALA A 241 4.00 -2.66 -0.05
C ALA A 241 4.83 -3.18 -1.23
N ALA A 242 4.92 -2.36 -2.27
CA ALA A 242 5.81 -2.51 -3.42
C ALA A 242 6.76 -1.30 -3.47
N TRP A 243 8.05 -1.58 -3.59
CA TRP A 243 9.14 -0.61 -3.49
C TRP A 243 10.04 -0.70 -4.71
N LYS A 244 10.33 0.42 -5.37
CA LYS A 244 11.39 0.48 -6.39
C LYS A 244 12.67 1.04 -5.79
N MET A 245 13.82 0.66 -6.36
CA MET A 245 15.10 1.30 -6.06
C MET A 245 15.18 2.62 -6.82
N MET A 246 15.54 3.71 -6.13
CA MET A 246 15.54 5.04 -6.73
C MET A 246 16.74 5.22 -7.66
N GLY A 247 16.47 5.51 -8.93
CA GLY A 247 17.48 5.81 -9.95
C GLY A 247 18.18 7.13 -9.67
N GLY A 248 19.47 7.07 -9.31
CA GLY A 248 20.29 8.25 -9.10
C GLY A 248 20.81 8.88 -10.40
N THR A 249 21.63 9.93 -10.27
CA THR A 249 22.34 10.55 -11.39
C THR A 249 23.19 9.52 -12.12
N GLY A 250 22.97 9.34 -13.43
CA GLY A 250 23.69 8.37 -14.26
C GLY A 250 22.99 7.02 -14.45
N SER A 251 21.84 6.81 -13.79
CA SER A 251 20.92 5.71 -14.14
C SER A 251 20.27 5.93 -15.52
N LYS A 252 19.65 4.88 -16.08
CA LYS A 252 18.98 4.96 -17.40
C LYS A 252 17.83 5.96 -17.39
N GLN A 253 17.13 6.02 -16.25
CA GLN A 253 16.00 6.87 -15.98
C GLN A 253 16.14 7.44 -14.56
N PRO A 254 16.81 8.60 -14.40
CA PRO A 254 16.91 9.26 -13.11
C PRO A 254 15.53 9.60 -12.54
N ASP A 255 15.36 9.34 -11.25
CA ASP A 255 14.13 9.63 -10.53
C ASP A 255 14.26 10.94 -9.75
N ASP A 256 13.12 11.55 -9.43
CA ASP A 256 13.04 12.65 -8.45
C ASP A 256 12.52 12.10 -7.11
N PRO A 257 13.38 11.90 -6.09
CA PRO A 257 12.98 11.41 -4.79
C PRO A 257 11.90 12.24 -4.09
N LYS A 258 11.72 13.52 -4.45
CA LYS A 258 10.71 14.40 -3.85
C LYS A 258 9.28 14.02 -4.22
N LYS A 259 9.09 13.23 -5.28
CA LYS A 259 7.78 12.73 -5.68
C LYS A 259 7.34 11.50 -4.88
N PHE A 260 8.28 10.78 -4.28
CA PHE A 260 8.01 9.51 -3.63
C PHE A 260 8.04 9.67 -2.12
N TYR A 261 7.27 8.82 -1.43
CA TYR A 261 7.66 8.45 -0.09
C TYR A 261 8.90 7.57 -0.17
N THR A 262 10.01 8.05 0.39
CA THR A 262 11.31 7.37 0.30
C THR A 262 11.80 6.88 1.65
N THR A 263 12.55 5.78 1.64
CA THR A 263 13.17 5.22 2.84
C THR A 263 14.53 4.62 2.50
N GLU A 264 15.50 4.76 3.40
CA GLU A 264 16.72 3.96 3.31
C GLU A 264 16.43 2.54 3.82
N ALA A 265 16.85 1.52 3.09
CA ALA A 265 16.66 0.13 3.46
C ALA A 265 17.89 -0.70 3.14
N LEU A 266 18.00 -1.85 3.80
CA LEU A 266 18.86 -2.94 3.33
C LEU A 266 18.06 -3.84 2.39
N VAL A 267 18.69 -4.25 1.30
CA VAL A 267 18.12 -5.13 0.30
C VAL A 267 19.05 -6.32 0.14
N LEU A 268 18.53 -7.51 0.43
CA LEU A 268 19.23 -8.78 0.23
C LEU A 268 18.71 -9.44 -1.03
N ASP A 269 19.57 -9.50 -2.05
CA ASP A 269 19.28 -10.21 -3.28
C ASP A 269 19.19 -11.73 -3.01
N PRO A 270 18.03 -12.37 -3.26
CA PRO A 270 17.83 -13.77 -2.91
C PRO A 270 18.66 -14.71 -3.79
N ASP A 271 19.07 -14.30 -4.99
CA ASP A 271 19.84 -15.12 -5.92
C ASP A 271 21.34 -15.05 -5.64
N THR A 272 21.85 -13.84 -5.47
CA THR A 272 23.28 -13.57 -5.28
C THR A 272 23.68 -13.59 -3.81
N GLN A 273 22.72 -13.51 -2.89
CA GLN A 273 22.92 -13.39 -1.45
C GLN A 273 23.73 -12.14 -1.06
N VAL A 274 23.73 -11.13 -1.92
CA VAL A 274 24.41 -9.84 -1.69
C VAL A 274 23.46 -8.88 -0.99
N CYS A 275 23.90 -8.35 0.15
CA CYS A 275 23.18 -7.29 0.85
C CYS A 275 23.73 -5.92 0.44
N SER A 276 22.83 -4.97 0.15
CA SER A 276 23.19 -3.60 -0.21
C SER A 276 22.27 -2.58 0.47
N LYS A 277 22.79 -1.37 0.73
CA LYS A 277 22.00 -0.23 1.20
C LYS A 277 21.42 0.47 -0.01
N GLN A 278 20.11 0.68 -0.02
CA GLN A 278 19.39 1.30 -1.13
C GLN A 278 18.47 2.41 -0.63
N LEU A 279 18.26 3.43 -1.46
CA LEU A 279 17.14 4.36 -1.31
C LEU A 279 15.96 3.79 -2.08
N LEU A 280 14.87 3.51 -1.38
CA LEU A 280 13.65 2.96 -1.96
C LEU A 280 12.58 4.04 -2.08
N GLY A 281 11.73 3.94 -3.10
CA GLY A 281 10.52 4.73 -3.27
C GLY A 281 9.27 3.84 -3.30
N LEU A 282 8.26 4.19 -2.51
CA LEU A 282 7.01 3.44 -2.47
C LEU A 282 6.26 3.62 -3.79
N VAL A 283 5.89 2.52 -4.44
CA VAL A 283 5.17 2.53 -5.72
C VAL A 283 3.80 1.85 -5.65
N GLY A 284 3.56 0.98 -4.69
CA GLY A 284 2.25 0.34 -4.51
C GLY A 284 2.00 -0.04 -3.06
N LEU A 285 0.73 0.01 -2.66
CA LEU A 285 0.31 -0.31 -1.30
C LEU A 285 -1.07 -0.98 -1.32
N HIS A 286 -1.17 -2.20 -0.82
CA HIS A 286 -2.44 -2.76 -0.37
C HIS A 286 -2.65 -2.43 1.09
N VAL A 287 -3.85 -1.96 1.43
CA VAL A 287 -4.33 -1.77 2.78
C VAL A 287 -5.56 -2.63 2.96
N VAL A 288 -5.46 -3.63 3.83
CA VAL A 288 -6.53 -4.59 4.08
C VAL A 288 -6.95 -4.50 5.53
N MET A 289 -8.22 -4.24 5.78
CA MET A 289 -8.74 -3.98 7.13
C MET A 289 -10.04 -4.76 7.37
N LYS A 290 -10.13 -5.40 8.54
CA LYS A 290 -11.36 -6.09 8.96
C LYS A 290 -12.21 -5.18 9.86
N THR A 291 -13.47 -4.97 9.46
CA THR A 291 -14.45 -4.18 10.21
C THR A 291 -15.74 -4.97 10.38
N GLU A 292 -16.57 -4.58 11.35
CA GLU A 292 -17.86 -5.22 11.61
C GLU A 292 -18.84 -5.06 10.43
N GLN A 293 -18.86 -3.89 9.77
CA GLN A 293 -19.70 -3.66 8.58
C GLN A 293 -19.16 -4.33 7.32
N LEU A 294 -17.88 -4.69 7.26
CA LEU A 294 -17.22 -5.30 6.10
C LEU A 294 -16.71 -6.71 6.44
N PRO A 295 -17.60 -7.72 6.50
CA PRO A 295 -17.28 -9.06 7.01
C PRO A 295 -16.30 -9.84 6.13
N GLN A 296 -16.19 -9.51 4.84
CA GLN A 296 -15.17 -10.03 3.93
C GLN A 296 -13.94 -9.11 3.82
N TRP A 297 -13.75 -8.24 4.81
CA TRP A 297 -12.71 -7.22 4.90
C TRP A 297 -12.86 -6.12 3.83
N MET A 298 -12.29 -4.95 4.11
CA MET A 298 -12.01 -3.92 3.12
C MET A 298 -10.66 -4.22 2.47
N TRP A 299 -10.61 -4.21 1.14
CA TRP A 299 -9.41 -4.44 0.34
C TRP A 299 -9.13 -3.23 -0.54
N ALA A 300 -8.37 -2.28 0.00
CA ALA A 300 -7.97 -1.08 -0.74
C ALA A 300 -6.60 -1.25 -1.39
N THR A 301 -6.44 -0.69 -2.58
CA THR A 301 -5.14 -0.60 -3.24
C THR A 301 -4.83 0.81 -3.70
N PHE A 302 -3.66 1.28 -3.29
CA PHE A 302 -3.09 2.57 -3.64
C PHE A 302 -1.82 2.37 -4.47
N GLU A 303 -1.50 3.34 -5.30
CA GLU A 303 -0.22 3.38 -6.01
C GLU A 303 0.22 4.78 -6.37
N HIS A 304 1.49 4.89 -6.77
CA HIS A 304 2.07 6.14 -7.22
C HIS A 304 1.54 6.49 -8.62
N VAL A 305 1.11 7.75 -8.82
CA VAL A 305 0.47 8.22 -10.07
C VAL A 305 1.35 8.08 -11.30
N ASP A 306 2.68 8.16 -11.12
CA ASP A 306 3.65 8.00 -12.21
C ASP A 306 3.98 6.51 -12.51
N ASN A 307 3.23 5.51 -12.03
CA ASN A 307 3.59 4.11 -12.26
C ASN A 307 3.46 3.65 -13.71
N ALA A 308 2.28 3.81 -14.30
CA ALA A 308 1.96 3.31 -15.63
C ALA A 308 0.81 4.12 -16.25
N PRO A 309 0.76 4.23 -17.59
CA PRO A 309 -0.37 4.86 -18.28
C PRO A 309 -1.61 3.96 -18.30
N ASP A 310 -2.79 4.58 -18.36
CA ASP A 310 -4.03 3.92 -18.73
C ASP A 310 -3.96 3.37 -20.16
N GLN A 311 -4.35 2.12 -20.35
CA GLN A 311 -4.36 1.49 -21.68
C GLN A 311 -5.34 2.17 -22.63
N THR A 312 -6.46 2.69 -22.11
CA THR A 312 -7.50 3.34 -22.91
C THR A 312 -7.17 4.79 -23.25
N ALA A 313 -6.52 5.53 -22.34
CA ALA A 313 -6.12 6.92 -22.56
C ALA A 313 -4.76 7.04 -23.28
N GLY A 314 -3.89 6.05 -23.10
CA GLY A 314 -2.50 6.07 -23.57
C GLY A 314 -1.59 6.92 -22.66
N PRO A 315 -0.27 6.93 -22.95
CA PRO A 315 0.69 7.71 -22.18
C PRO A 315 0.49 9.22 -22.34
N ALA A 316 0.52 9.94 -21.22
CA ALA A 316 0.50 11.40 -21.23
C ALA A 316 1.80 11.95 -21.85
N ALA A 317 1.66 12.99 -22.68
CA ALA A 317 2.79 13.57 -23.39
C ALA A 317 3.83 14.16 -22.40
N GLY A 318 5.08 13.71 -22.51
CA GLY A 318 6.18 14.17 -21.67
C GLY A 318 6.18 13.58 -20.25
N GLN A 319 5.23 12.71 -19.90
CA GLN A 319 5.20 12.02 -18.63
C GLN A 319 6.26 10.90 -18.61
N GLN A 320 7.06 10.87 -17.54
CA GLN A 320 7.96 9.77 -17.23
C GLN A 320 7.21 8.79 -16.33
N TYR A 321 7.15 7.52 -16.73
CA TYR A 321 6.51 6.47 -15.94
C TYR A 321 7.56 5.54 -15.31
N ASN A 322 7.30 5.03 -14.11
CA ASN A 322 8.19 4.12 -13.40
C ASN A 322 8.35 2.78 -14.13
N PHE A 323 7.30 2.33 -14.82
CA PHE A 323 7.22 1.01 -15.44
C PHE A 323 6.77 1.05 -16.91
N TYR A 324 6.86 2.20 -17.58
CA TYR A 324 6.50 2.31 -18.99
C TYR A 324 7.41 3.27 -19.74
N ASN A 325 7.87 2.86 -20.92
CA ASN A 325 8.67 3.67 -21.82
C ASN A 325 7.99 3.77 -23.18
N ALA A 326 7.48 4.96 -23.49
CA ALA A 326 6.81 5.26 -24.76
C ALA A 326 7.70 5.05 -26.00
N ALA A 327 9.03 5.01 -25.83
CA ALA A 327 9.96 4.70 -26.92
C ALA A 327 9.99 3.21 -27.28
N CYS A 328 9.56 2.30 -26.38
CA CYS A 328 9.49 0.88 -26.71
C CYS A 328 8.20 0.53 -27.45
N THR A 329 8.23 0.68 -28.78
CA THR A 329 7.06 0.43 -29.65
C THR A 329 6.81 -1.04 -29.96
N SER A 330 7.77 -1.93 -29.68
CA SER A 330 7.66 -3.39 -29.93
C SER A 330 7.55 -4.23 -28.67
N CYS A 331 7.53 -3.61 -27.49
CA CYS A 331 7.43 -4.33 -26.22
C CYS A 331 5.98 -4.79 -25.98
N THR A 332 5.82 -6.02 -25.53
CA THR A 332 4.53 -6.49 -25.00
C THR A 332 4.30 -5.88 -23.63
N VAL A 333 3.09 -5.38 -23.40
CA VAL A 333 2.71 -4.79 -22.11
C VAL A 333 2.18 -5.87 -21.15
N ASN A 334 2.40 -5.68 -19.86
CA ASN A 334 1.94 -6.54 -18.78
C ASN A 334 2.39 -8.01 -18.91
N GLU A 335 3.61 -8.21 -19.39
CA GLU A 335 4.27 -9.52 -19.43
C GLU A 335 5.48 -9.52 -18.50
N PRO A 336 5.70 -10.59 -17.71
CA PRO A 336 6.88 -10.70 -16.88
C PRO A 336 8.15 -10.78 -17.75
N PRO A 337 9.29 -10.24 -17.28
CA PRO A 337 10.55 -10.45 -17.97
C PRO A 337 10.91 -11.93 -17.98
N ALA A 338 11.66 -12.35 -19.00
CA ALA A 338 12.20 -13.71 -19.04
C ALA A 338 13.03 -14.01 -17.79
N LYS A 339 13.11 -15.29 -17.42
CA LYS A 339 13.89 -15.74 -16.27
C LYS A 339 15.32 -15.17 -16.29
N SER A 340 15.80 -14.64 -15.17
CA SER A 340 17.12 -14.01 -15.02
C SER A 340 17.38 -12.77 -15.91
N SER A 341 16.35 -12.28 -16.62
CA SER A 341 16.42 -11.02 -17.36
C SER A 341 16.22 -9.81 -16.44
N GLN A 342 16.85 -8.70 -16.79
CA GLN A 342 16.62 -7.37 -16.23
C GLN A 342 16.06 -6.40 -17.30
N GLU A 343 15.45 -6.96 -18.34
CA GLU A 343 14.67 -6.16 -19.29
C GLU A 343 13.49 -5.51 -18.55
N PRO A 344 13.31 -4.17 -18.67
CA PRO A 344 12.21 -3.48 -18.03
C PRO A 344 10.85 -4.02 -18.43
N THR A 345 10.01 -4.32 -17.44
CA THR A 345 8.59 -4.62 -17.69
C THR A 345 7.92 -3.38 -18.28
N GLN A 346 7.14 -3.54 -19.35
CA GLN A 346 6.26 -2.48 -19.84
C GLN A 346 4.88 -2.68 -19.23
N VAL A 347 4.47 -1.79 -18.34
CA VAL A 347 3.20 -1.86 -17.62
C VAL A 347 2.22 -0.87 -18.20
N MET A 348 0.99 -1.31 -18.42
CA MET A 348 -0.15 -0.43 -18.66
C MET A 348 -1.29 -0.82 -17.72
N ARG A 349 -2.02 0.17 -17.22
CA ARG A 349 -3.23 -0.06 -16.44
C ARG A 349 -4.35 -0.54 -17.37
N VAL A 350 -4.81 -1.78 -17.17
CA VAL A 350 -5.94 -2.36 -17.92
C VAL A 350 -7.26 -2.08 -17.21
N VAL A 351 -7.28 -2.21 -15.88
CA VAL A 351 -8.43 -1.85 -15.03
C VAL A 351 -8.29 -0.37 -14.67
N PRO A 352 -9.09 0.53 -15.25
CA PRO A 352 -8.96 1.97 -15.01
C PRO A 352 -9.28 2.30 -13.55
N VAL A 353 -8.74 3.43 -13.07
CA VAL A 353 -9.15 3.99 -11.78
C VAL A 353 -10.64 4.32 -11.84
N ASP A 354 -11.39 3.90 -10.82
CA ASP A 354 -12.83 4.12 -10.77
C ASP A 354 -13.15 5.61 -10.68
N THR A 355 -14.25 6.05 -11.31
CA THR A 355 -14.61 7.47 -11.34
C THR A 355 -14.94 8.06 -9.98
N VAL A 356 -15.47 7.26 -9.05
CA VAL A 356 -15.73 7.67 -7.66
C VAL A 356 -14.39 7.81 -6.93
N ALA A 357 -13.55 6.78 -6.99
CA ALA A 357 -12.21 6.81 -6.40
C ALA A 357 -11.35 7.97 -6.95
N ALA A 358 -11.41 8.25 -8.26
CA ALA A 358 -10.72 9.38 -8.88
C ALA A 358 -11.21 10.76 -8.36
N GLY A 359 -12.52 10.86 -8.09
CA GLY A 359 -13.10 12.03 -7.43
C GLY A 359 -12.55 12.22 -6.01
N ASP A 360 -12.53 11.15 -5.22
CA ASP A 360 -11.98 11.17 -3.87
C ASP A 360 -10.47 11.45 -3.87
N ASN A 361 -9.71 10.86 -4.79
CA ASN A 361 -8.28 11.14 -4.99
C ASN A 361 -8.04 12.65 -5.16
N THR A 362 -8.82 13.31 -6.02
CA THR A 362 -8.69 14.76 -6.25
C THR A 362 -8.89 15.55 -4.94
N LEU A 363 -9.85 15.14 -4.11
CA LEU A 363 -10.17 15.81 -2.85
C LEU A 363 -9.06 15.60 -1.81
N TYR A 364 -8.63 14.36 -1.58
CA TYR A 364 -7.58 14.03 -0.62
C TYR A 364 -6.22 14.62 -1.03
N GLN A 365 -5.85 14.54 -2.30
CA GLN A 365 -4.61 15.14 -2.82
C GLN A 365 -4.62 16.66 -2.67
N ALA A 366 -5.72 17.34 -3.01
CA ALA A 366 -5.85 18.77 -2.79
C ALA A 366 -5.74 19.15 -1.30
N ALA A 367 -6.38 18.38 -0.42
CA ALA A 367 -6.29 18.58 1.03
C ALA A 367 -4.85 18.38 1.53
N LEU A 368 -4.13 17.35 1.07
CA LEU A 368 -2.71 17.12 1.38
C LEU A 368 -1.82 18.28 0.91
N VAL A 369 -2.08 18.84 -0.27
CA VAL A 369 -1.40 20.04 -0.78
C VAL A 369 -1.64 21.25 0.11
N THR A 370 -2.89 21.45 0.58
CA THR A 370 -3.21 22.57 1.48
C THR A 370 -2.51 22.47 2.84
N LEU A 371 -2.28 21.23 3.31
CA LEU A 371 -1.48 20.97 4.51
C LEU A 371 -0.01 21.31 4.25
N ARG A 372 0.54 20.84 3.13
CA ARG A 372 1.90 21.14 2.70
C ARG A 372 2.05 20.94 1.19
N ALA A 373 2.56 21.94 0.48
CA ALA A 373 2.67 21.88 -0.98
C ALA A 373 3.60 20.76 -1.49
N ASP A 374 4.57 20.34 -0.68
CA ASP A 374 5.50 19.23 -0.91
C ASP A 374 5.10 17.98 -0.10
N ASN A 375 3.81 17.80 0.21
CA ASN A 375 3.33 16.56 0.81
C ASN A 375 3.44 15.41 -0.21
N VAL A 376 4.35 14.46 0.02
CA VAL A 376 4.62 13.37 -0.94
C VAL A 376 3.41 12.48 -1.18
N TRP A 377 2.50 12.37 -0.21
CA TRP A 377 1.30 11.55 -0.28
C TRP A 377 0.30 12.05 -1.34
N GLN A 378 0.45 13.31 -1.80
CA GLN A 378 -0.34 13.84 -2.93
C GLN A 378 -0.05 13.12 -4.26
N ASN A 379 1.08 12.40 -4.35
CA ASN A 379 1.49 11.67 -5.57
C ASN A 379 1.00 10.21 -5.58
N TYR A 380 0.09 9.86 -4.66
CA TYR A 380 -0.52 8.54 -4.56
C TYR A 380 -2.03 8.64 -4.80
N GLU A 381 -2.59 7.59 -5.39
CA GLU A 381 -4.01 7.50 -5.72
C GLU A 381 -4.60 6.17 -5.24
N LEU A 382 -5.84 6.19 -4.75
CA LEU A 382 -6.66 5.00 -4.57
C LEU A 382 -7.11 4.52 -5.96
N VAL A 383 -6.81 3.27 -6.30
CA VAL A 383 -7.36 2.65 -7.53
C VAL A 383 -8.84 2.33 -7.30
N ASN A 384 -9.12 1.61 -6.20
CA ASN A 384 -10.45 1.35 -5.64
C ASN A 384 -10.33 0.63 -4.29
N ALA A 385 -11.43 0.51 -3.55
CA ALA A 385 -11.57 -0.34 -2.38
C ALA A 385 -12.64 -1.42 -2.60
N GLN A 386 -12.22 -2.69 -2.55
CA GLN A 386 -13.09 -3.84 -2.74
C GLN A 386 -13.65 -4.38 -1.42
N TRP A 387 -14.95 -4.68 -1.42
CA TRP A 387 -15.68 -5.08 -0.22
C TRP A 387 -16.79 -6.08 -0.54
N GLY A 388 -17.22 -6.85 0.48
CA GLY A 388 -18.36 -7.76 0.42
C GLY A 388 -19.35 -7.50 1.57
N ALA A 389 -20.61 -7.25 1.23
CA ALA A 389 -21.69 -6.90 2.17
C ALA A 389 -22.17 -8.06 3.04
N SER A 390 -21.94 -9.30 2.59
CA SER A 390 -22.32 -10.52 3.29
C SER A 390 -21.07 -11.35 3.58
N PRO A 391 -20.98 -12.06 4.70
CA PRO A 391 -19.89 -13.01 4.97
C PRO A 391 -19.91 -14.20 3.99
N THR A 392 -21.04 -14.49 3.36
CA THR A 392 -21.20 -15.60 2.41
C THR A 392 -21.98 -15.20 1.16
N PRO A 393 -21.71 -15.83 0.00
CA PRO A 393 -20.58 -16.74 -0.26
C PRO A 393 -19.24 -16.01 -0.19
N ILE A 394 -18.23 -16.67 0.41
CA ILE A 394 -16.86 -16.16 0.52
C ILE A 394 -16.28 -15.96 -0.88
N GLY A 395 -15.48 -14.91 -1.08
CA GLY A 395 -14.81 -14.65 -2.35
C GLY A 395 -15.69 -13.97 -3.39
N THR A 396 -16.85 -13.45 -2.98
CA THR A 396 -17.77 -12.76 -3.87
C THR A 396 -17.88 -11.30 -3.43
N PRO A 397 -17.11 -10.37 -4.03
CA PRO A 397 -17.21 -8.96 -3.69
C PRO A 397 -18.56 -8.39 -4.12
N ASN A 398 -19.04 -7.37 -3.41
CA ASN A 398 -20.14 -6.54 -3.85
C ASN A 398 -19.64 -5.55 -4.91
N GLN A 399 -18.66 -4.70 -4.57
CA GLN A 399 -18.04 -3.73 -5.48
C GLN A 399 -16.56 -3.45 -5.09
N PRO A 400 -15.73 -3.05 -6.08
CA PRO A 400 -15.91 -3.40 -7.49
C PRO A 400 -15.81 -4.93 -7.68
N LYS A 401 -16.27 -5.44 -8.83
CA LYS A 401 -16.13 -6.87 -9.16
C LYS A 401 -14.70 -7.25 -9.53
N TYR A 402 -13.94 -6.28 -10.04
CA TYR A 402 -12.56 -6.43 -10.45
C TYR A 402 -11.70 -5.32 -9.85
N LEU A 403 -10.48 -5.66 -9.44
CA LEU A 403 -9.53 -4.70 -8.87
C LEU A 403 -8.11 -5.20 -9.12
N ALA A 404 -7.26 -4.32 -9.66
CA ALA A 404 -5.86 -4.63 -9.91
C ALA A 404 -4.98 -3.38 -9.76
N ASN A 405 -3.87 -3.52 -9.04
CA ASN A 405 -2.81 -2.53 -8.95
C ASN A 405 -1.75 -2.77 -10.03
N THR A 406 -1.16 -1.70 -10.58
CA THR A 406 -0.15 -1.83 -11.65
C THR A 406 1.14 -2.47 -11.17
N THR A 407 1.44 -2.42 -9.87
CA THR A 407 2.64 -3.01 -9.27
C THR A 407 2.37 -4.27 -8.48
N LEU A 408 1.19 -4.46 -7.89
CA LEU A 408 0.85 -5.65 -7.09
C LEU A 408 0.10 -6.72 -7.91
N GLU A 409 -0.70 -6.34 -8.90
CA GLU A 409 -1.45 -7.26 -9.78
C GLU A 409 -1.08 -7.08 -11.26
N THR A 410 0.11 -6.53 -11.55
CA THR A 410 0.64 -6.21 -12.90
C THR A 410 0.22 -7.18 -14.02
N TYR A 411 0.31 -8.48 -13.75
CA TYR A 411 0.10 -9.55 -14.72
C TYR A 411 -1.25 -10.28 -14.57
N LEU A 412 -2.11 -9.79 -13.66
CA LEU A 412 -3.42 -10.34 -13.33
C LEU A 412 -4.50 -9.26 -13.49
N GLN A 413 -4.40 -8.45 -14.55
CA GLN A 413 -5.31 -7.32 -14.79
C GLN A 413 -6.47 -7.66 -15.77
N ASP A 414 -6.56 -8.88 -16.28
CA ASP A 414 -7.60 -9.26 -17.25
C ASP A 414 -9.01 -9.24 -16.60
N ALA A 415 -9.93 -8.44 -17.12
CA ALA A 415 -11.30 -8.37 -16.59
C ALA A 415 -12.16 -9.62 -16.91
N ALA A 416 -11.69 -10.53 -17.78
CA ALA A 416 -12.40 -11.76 -18.12
C ALA A 416 -12.22 -12.89 -17.10
N GLU A 417 -11.21 -12.81 -16.24
CA GLU A 417 -10.91 -13.76 -15.16
C GLU A 417 -11.35 -13.16 -13.81
N PRO A 418 -11.59 -13.95 -12.73
CA PRO A 418 -12.03 -13.44 -11.42
C PRO A 418 -10.93 -12.64 -10.70
N ASN A 419 -10.55 -11.49 -11.25
CA ASN A 419 -9.40 -10.69 -10.86
C ASN A 419 -9.81 -9.56 -9.90
N GLY A 420 -9.68 -9.84 -8.61
CA GLY A 420 -9.89 -8.90 -7.51
C GLY A 420 -9.39 -9.52 -6.22
N CYS A 421 -9.06 -8.69 -5.24
CA CYS A 421 -8.51 -9.12 -3.96
C CYS A 421 -9.40 -10.16 -3.27
N ILE A 422 -10.69 -9.85 -3.04
CA ILE A 422 -11.67 -10.76 -2.43
C ILE A 422 -11.82 -12.02 -3.27
N ASN A 423 -11.89 -11.92 -4.59
CA ASN A 423 -12.09 -13.07 -5.47
C ASN A 423 -10.93 -14.08 -5.35
N CYS A 424 -9.70 -13.59 -5.46
CA CYS A 424 -8.49 -14.41 -5.37
C CYS A 424 -8.33 -14.98 -3.95
N HIS A 425 -8.47 -14.14 -2.94
CA HIS A 425 -8.36 -14.56 -1.54
C HIS A 425 -9.48 -15.52 -1.13
N GLY A 426 -10.70 -15.36 -1.64
CA GLY A 426 -11.79 -16.28 -1.35
C GLY A 426 -11.63 -17.65 -1.98
N LYS A 427 -11.02 -17.68 -3.17
CA LYS A 427 -10.70 -18.94 -3.86
C LYS A 427 -9.62 -19.74 -3.14
N PHE A 428 -8.59 -19.08 -2.61
CA PHE A 428 -7.38 -19.78 -2.15
C PHE A 428 -7.11 -19.68 -0.64
N ALA A 429 -7.60 -18.64 0.04
CA ALA A 429 -7.47 -18.41 1.48
C ALA A 429 -8.82 -18.45 2.22
N GLY A 430 -9.92 -18.85 1.58
CA GLY A 430 -11.26 -18.76 2.17
C GLY A 430 -11.41 -19.45 3.54
N GLN A 431 -10.64 -20.51 3.82
CA GLN A 431 -10.66 -21.22 5.11
C GLN A 431 -9.81 -20.54 6.20
N THR A 432 -8.93 -19.62 5.82
CA THR A 432 -8.07 -18.83 6.72
C THR A 432 -8.58 -17.39 6.84
N ASP A 433 -9.91 -17.22 6.73
CA ASP A 433 -10.59 -15.92 6.80
C ASP A 433 -10.05 -14.92 5.77
N LEU A 434 -9.91 -15.40 4.53
CA LEU A 434 -9.37 -14.66 3.38
C LEU A 434 -7.89 -14.25 3.55
N ASP A 435 -7.16 -14.70 4.57
CA ASP A 435 -5.77 -14.29 4.78
C ASP A 435 -4.76 -15.37 4.36
N PHE A 436 -3.82 -15.02 3.48
CA PHE A 436 -2.76 -15.92 3.03
C PHE A 436 -1.61 -16.08 4.03
N GLN A 437 -1.36 -15.13 4.92
CA GLN A 437 -0.16 -15.17 5.77
C GLN A 437 -0.15 -16.37 6.70
N LEU A 438 -1.31 -16.86 7.12
CA LEU A 438 -1.40 -18.11 7.89
C LEU A 438 -0.81 -19.32 7.17
N THR A 439 -0.77 -19.34 5.83
CA THR A 439 -0.14 -20.45 5.09
C THR A 439 1.39 -20.34 5.03
N ASN A 440 2.00 -19.27 5.58
CA ASN A 440 3.46 -19.20 5.81
C ASN A 440 3.92 -20.08 6.99
N ALA A 441 2.99 -20.50 7.87
CA ALA A 441 3.32 -21.26 9.07
C ALA A 441 3.96 -22.63 8.76
N TYR A 442 4.95 -23.00 9.57
CA TYR A 442 5.65 -24.28 9.46
C TYR A 442 5.07 -25.35 10.41
N PRO A 443 5.20 -26.66 10.08
CA PRO A 443 5.68 -27.20 8.81
C PRO A 443 4.67 -26.95 7.69
N ARG A 444 5.14 -26.61 6.49
CA ARG A 444 4.24 -26.34 5.37
C ARG A 444 3.63 -27.65 4.86
N ALA A 445 2.34 -27.63 4.50
CA ALA A 445 1.67 -28.80 3.93
C ALA A 445 2.36 -29.23 2.61
N SER A 446 2.35 -30.53 2.29
CA SER A 446 3.04 -31.06 1.10
C SER A 446 2.58 -30.40 -0.21
N THR A 447 3.50 -30.35 -1.17
CA THR A 447 3.51 -29.62 -2.46
C THR A 447 2.24 -29.66 -3.32
N THR A 448 1.29 -30.59 -3.09
CA THR A 448 0.16 -30.84 -3.99
C THR A 448 -0.90 -29.73 -3.97
N ALA A 449 -1.26 -29.20 -2.80
CA ALA A 449 -2.21 -28.09 -2.70
C ALA A 449 -1.61 -26.77 -3.22
N SER A 450 -0.30 -26.58 -3.02
CA SER A 450 0.45 -25.46 -3.60
C SER A 450 0.58 -25.57 -5.12
N GLN A 451 0.68 -26.79 -5.68
CA GLN A 451 0.77 -27.03 -7.13
C GLN A 451 -0.51 -26.65 -7.88
N GLU A 452 -1.71 -26.98 -7.35
CA GLU A 452 -2.98 -26.61 -8.01
C GLU A 452 -3.22 -25.10 -8.03
N VAL A 453 -2.87 -24.39 -6.94
CA VAL A 453 -2.90 -22.91 -6.91
C VAL A 453 -1.89 -22.31 -7.89
N MET A 454 -0.74 -22.98 -8.08
CA MET A 454 0.34 -22.52 -8.95
C MET A 454 0.10 -22.75 -10.44
N GLU A 455 -0.48 -23.87 -10.85
CA GLU A 455 -0.87 -24.08 -12.25
C GLU A 455 -1.95 -23.08 -12.68
N LEU A 456 -2.87 -22.71 -11.79
CA LEU A 456 -3.90 -21.71 -12.06
C LEU A 456 -3.40 -20.26 -12.07
N LEU A 457 -2.33 -19.94 -11.35
CA LEU A 457 -1.70 -18.61 -11.36
C LEU A 457 -0.52 -18.52 -12.33
N SER A 458 -0.17 -19.63 -13.00
CA SER A 458 0.86 -19.66 -14.03
C SER A 458 0.35 -18.92 -15.28
N LEU A 459 1.11 -17.90 -15.69
CA LEU A 459 0.78 -17.12 -16.88
C LEU A 459 1.31 -17.83 -18.13
N PRO A 460 0.58 -17.78 -19.26
CA PRO A 460 1.08 -18.30 -20.53
C PRO A 460 2.42 -17.65 -20.89
N GLY A 461 3.46 -18.46 -21.14
CA GLY A 461 4.80 -17.96 -21.51
C GLY A 461 5.83 -17.94 -20.38
N VAL A 462 5.41 -18.12 -19.13
CA VAL A 462 6.32 -18.44 -18.02
C VAL A 462 6.51 -19.95 -18.00
N ALA A 463 7.70 -20.43 -18.37
CA ALA A 463 7.97 -21.87 -18.40
C ALA A 463 7.73 -22.48 -17.00
N THR A 464 6.77 -23.41 -16.90
CA THR A 464 6.68 -24.30 -15.74
C THR A 464 7.97 -25.12 -15.66
N PRO A 465 8.66 -25.15 -14.52
CA PRO A 465 9.83 -26.00 -14.34
C PRO A 465 9.43 -27.47 -14.47
N GLN A 466 10.24 -28.26 -15.17
CA GLN A 466 10.18 -29.72 -15.11
C GLN A 466 10.66 -30.26 -13.77
#